data_AF-A0A8H8JJ96-F1
#
_entry.id   AF-A0A8H8JJ96-F1
#
_cell.length_a   1.000
_cell.length_b   1.000
_cell.length_c   1.000
_cell.angle_alpha   90.00
_cell.angle_beta   90.00
_cell.angle_gamma   90.00
#
_symmetry.space_group_name_H-M   'P 1'
#
loop_
_entity.id
_entity.type
_entity.pdbx_description
1 polymer ?
#
loop_
_entity_poly.entity_id
_entity_poly.type
_entity_poly.pdbx_seq_one_letter_code
_entity_poly.pdbx_strand_id
1 'polypeptide(L)'
;MSIQCNSIDVSDYCTQITSNPDISGIGVRLALYVQALLSMSISSFLWDNEKAFRDTCRNSYVVSGSLIIATLIAWATDQLSLFDALITSMLTTLMTTFVAVNGTYIHSLGLSINLACLIFTSFWCYWGLQVWANVSTFGLPLGAQNCTANEDTRFVVLGHSVHATNGRLRAFAMFIFALGVVSALHALWVTVSWVLRYKYDGPQESKRDAAEQLARRQRLRQERGRGSQHVVRFGGLVGLIYLIVTTEQMVAWNPDVSQALRDWSFGQTLALIMLAQQIFDCASYIEETRKVRRRQAQHDSNQSRV
;
A
#
# COMPACT_ATOMS: atom_id res chain seq x y z
N MET A 1 -46.60 -3.03 -18.57
CA MET A 1 -45.82 -2.92 -17.32
C MET A 1 -44.61 -2.07 -17.65
N SER A 2 -44.74 -0.75 -17.50
CA SER A 2 -43.71 0.23 -17.81
C SER A 2 -42.77 0.33 -16.62
N ILE A 3 -41.51 -0.04 -16.81
CA ILE A 3 -40.45 0.20 -15.82
C ILE A 3 -40.23 1.72 -15.83
N GLN A 4 -40.79 2.42 -14.84
CA GLN A 4 -40.38 3.79 -14.54
C GLN A 4 -38.94 3.71 -14.03
N CYS A 5 -37.98 4.06 -14.88
CA CYS A 5 -36.67 4.47 -14.41
C CYS A 5 -36.91 5.75 -13.62
N ASN A 6 -36.93 5.65 -12.29
CA ASN A 6 -36.86 6.84 -11.43
C ASN A 6 -35.69 7.68 -11.93
N SER A 7 -35.95 8.97 -12.17
CA SER A 7 -34.90 9.94 -12.44
C SER A 7 -33.82 9.74 -11.38
N ILE A 8 -32.67 9.25 -11.82
CA ILE A 8 -31.49 9.06 -10.99
C ILE A 8 -31.25 10.41 -10.34
N ASP A 9 -31.36 10.44 -9.02
CA ASP A 9 -31.03 11.61 -8.22
C ASP A 9 -29.56 11.89 -8.54
N VAL A 10 -29.31 12.87 -9.42
CA VAL A 10 -27.96 13.24 -9.83
C VAL A 10 -27.35 13.80 -8.58
N SER A 11 -26.57 12.97 -7.88
CA SER A 11 -25.90 13.38 -6.64
C SER A 11 -25.19 14.69 -6.93
N ASP A 12 -25.41 15.70 -6.11
CA ASP A 12 -24.85 17.02 -6.33
C ASP A 12 -23.36 17.01 -5.97
N TYR A 13 -22.54 16.44 -6.86
CA TYR A 13 -21.07 16.39 -6.74
C TYR A 13 -20.43 17.78 -6.69
N CYS A 14 -21.19 18.84 -7.01
CA CYS A 14 -20.69 20.21 -7.03
C CYS A 14 -20.72 20.82 -5.61
N THR A 15 -21.78 20.57 -4.85
CA THR A 15 -21.97 21.18 -3.51
C THR A 15 -21.79 20.19 -2.36
N GLN A 16 -21.98 18.89 -2.60
CA GLN A 16 -21.91 17.86 -1.58
C GLN A 16 -20.75 16.90 -1.83
N ILE A 17 -20.00 16.60 -0.76
CA ILE A 17 -18.97 15.56 -0.81
C ILE A 17 -19.69 14.20 -0.80
N THR A 18 -19.68 13.52 -1.94
CA THR A 18 -20.15 12.13 -2.06
C THR A 18 -18.99 11.17 -1.86
N SER A 19 -19.24 9.99 -1.31
CA SER A 19 -18.21 8.99 -1.12
C SER A 19 -18.66 7.62 -1.58
N ASN A 20 -17.75 6.89 -2.23
CA ASN A 20 -17.97 5.53 -2.67
C ASN A 20 -17.51 4.53 -1.58
N PRO A 21 -18.44 3.85 -0.88
CA PRO A 21 -18.09 2.92 0.19
C PRO A 21 -17.29 1.70 -0.29
N ASP A 22 -17.29 1.36 -1.58
CA ASP A 22 -16.45 0.30 -2.14
C ASP A 22 -14.97 0.71 -2.29
N ILE A 23 -14.64 1.99 -2.18
CA ILE A 23 -13.27 2.52 -2.30
C ILE A 23 -12.72 2.95 -0.94
N SER A 24 -13.49 3.73 -0.19
CA SER A 24 -13.06 4.39 1.05
C SER A 24 -13.82 3.89 2.30
N GLY A 25 -14.72 2.93 2.12
CA GLY A 25 -15.53 2.34 3.19
C GLY A 25 -14.71 1.69 4.29
N ILE A 26 -15.34 1.53 5.46
CA ILE A 26 -14.68 1.03 6.66
C ILE A 26 -14.05 -0.35 6.48
N GLY A 27 -14.70 -1.26 5.74
CA GLY A 27 -14.17 -2.60 5.47
C GLY A 27 -12.89 -2.58 4.63
N VAL A 28 -12.82 -1.73 3.60
CA VAL A 28 -11.61 -1.57 2.77
C VAL A 28 -10.46 -0.99 3.59
N ARG A 29 -10.73 0.07 4.36
CA ARG A 29 -9.73 0.70 5.24
C ARG A 29 -9.18 -0.29 6.26
N LEU A 30 -10.05 -0.97 6.99
CA LEU A 30 -9.65 -1.99 7.98
C LEU A 30 -8.85 -3.13 7.33
N ALA A 31 -9.28 -3.61 6.16
CA ALA A 31 -8.56 -4.65 5.43
C ALA A 31 -7.11 -4.25 5.14
N LEU A 32 -6.92 -3.04 4.61
CA LEU A 32 -5.61 -2.51 4.25
C LEU A 32 -4.74 -2.19 5.47
N TYR A 33 -5.33 -1.71 6.57
CA TYR A 33 -4.59 -1.47 7.82
C TYR A 33 -4.04 -2.77 8.39
N VAL A 34 -4.90 -3.79 8.54
CA VAL A 34 -4.48 -5.08 9.07
C VAL A 34 -3.46 -5.73 8.14
N GLN A 35 -3.68 -5.67 6.83
CA GLN A 35 -2.74 -6.17 5.83
C GLN A 35 -1.37 -5.49 5.93
N ALA A 36 -1.30 -4.16 6.03
CA ALA A 36 -0.04 -3.43 6.17
C ALA A 36 0.69 -3.79 7.49
N LEU A 37 -0.06 -3.92 8.59
CA LEU A 37 0.48 -4.33 9.89
C LEU A 37 1.01 -5.78 9.87
N LEU A 38 0.29 -6.70 9.22
CA LEU A 38 0.73 -8.08 9.03
C LEU A 38 1.99 -8.15 8.19
N SER A 39 2.05 -7.41 7.08
CA SER A 39 3.23 -7.32 6.22
C SER A 39 4.46 -6.82 6.99
N MET A 40 4.29 -5.75 7.76
CA MET A 40 5.36 -5.23 8.61
C MET A 40 5.78 -6.22 9.69
N SER A 41 4.82 -6.92 10.30
CA SER A 41 5.07 -7.93 11.34
C SER A 41 5.84 -9.12 10.78
N ILE A 42 5.45 -9.65 9.62
CA ILE A 42 6.17 -10.75 8.96
C ILE A 42 7.60 -10.32 8.63
N SER A 43 7.80 -9.13 8.05
CA SER A 43 9.15 -8.64 7.76
C SER A 43 10.01 -8.53 9.02
N SER A 44 9.41 -8.07 10.12
CA SER A 44 10.12 -7.85 11.38
C SER A 44 10.45 -9.15 12.11
N PHE A 45 9.52 -10.11 12.15
CA PHE A 45 9.63 -11.32 12.96
C PHE A 45 10.11 -12.56 12.20
N LEU A 46 9.81 -12.65 10.90
CA LEU A 46 10.09 -13.80 10.02
C LEU A 46 11.07 -13.44 8.90
N TRP A 47 12.07 -12.62 9.19
CA TRP A 47 13.08 -12.17 8.23
C TRP A 47 13.89 -13.31 7.58
N ASP A 48 13.95 -14.49 8.22
CA ASP A 48 14.60 -15.69 7.69
C ASP A 48 13.75 -16.43 6.64
N ASN A 49 12.42 -16.20 6.63
CA ASN A 49 11.50 -16.88 5.73
C ASN A 49 11.26 -16.03 4.47
N GLU A 50 12.17 -16.16 3.50
CA GLU A 50 12.11 -15.44 2.23
C GLU A 50 10.78 -15.64 1.50
N LYS A 51 10.24 -16.87 1.53
CA LYS A 51 8.97 -17.20 0.89
C LYS A 51 7.82 -16.41 1.52
N ALA A 52 7.72 -16.40 2.85
CA ALA A 52 6.69 -15.67 3.57
C ALA A 52 6.73 -14.17 3.25
N PHE A 53 7.92 -13.57 3.28
CA PHE A 53 8.07 -12.16 2.95
C PHE A 53 7.70 -11.87 1.49
N ARG A 54 8.19 -12.69 0.55
CA ARG A 54 7.89 -12.52 -0.88
C ARG A 54 6.40 -12.57 -1.15
N ASP A 55 5.72 -13.60 -0.65
CA ASP A 55 4.31 -13.82 -0.89
C ASP A 55 3.47 -12.68 -0.28
N THR A 56 3.86 -12.23 0.92
CA THR A 56 3.22 -11.11 1.62
C THR A 56 3.40 -9.77 0.89
N CYS A 57 4.61 -9.48 0.39
CA CYS A 57 4.87 -8.30 -0.45
C CYS A 57 4.11 -8.34 -1.76
N ARG A 58 4.07 -9.50 -2.43
CA ARG A 58 3.32 -9.66 -3.67
C ARG A 58 1.83 -9.41 -3.45
N ASN A 59 1.24 -10.02 -2.42
CA ASN A 59 -0.17 -9.81 -2.07
C ASN A 59 -0.45 -8.33 -1.81
N SER A 60 0.44 -7.68 -1.06
CA SER A 60 0.42 -6.27 -0.76
C SER A 60 0.42 -5.36 -1.99
N TYR A 61 1.28 -5.62 -2.97
CA TYR A 61 1.30 -4.88 -4.23
C TYR A 61 0.05 -5.12 -5.06
N VAL A 62 -0.43 -6.36 -5.12
CA VAL A 62 -1.62 -6.72 -5.90
C VAL A 62 -2.84 -6.01 -5.33
N VAL A 63 -3.12 -6.14 -4.02
CA VAL A 63 -4.28 -5.50 -3.39
C VAL A 63 -4.22 -3.98 -3.53
N SER A 64 -3.06 -3.36 -3.24
CA SER A 64 -2.93 -1.90 -3.32
C SER A 64 -2.99 -1.40 -4.78
N GLY A 65 -2.43 -2.15 -5.73
CA GLY A 65 -2.54 -1.85 -7.15
C GLY A 65 -3.96 -1.99 -7.67
N SER A 66 -4.69 -3.03 -7.23
CA SER A 66 -6.10 -3.22 -7.53
C SER A 66 -6.96 -2.06 -7.02
N LEU A 67 -6.68 -1.55 -5.81
CA LEU A 67 -7.37 -0.36 -5.30
C LEU A 67 -7.12 0.87 -6.18
N ILE A 68 -5.87 1.11 -6.62
CA ILE A 68 -5.56 2.23 -7.53
C ILE A 68 -6.30 2.07 -8.85
N ILE A 69 -6.32 0.85 -9.43
CA ILE A 69 -7.03 0.58 -10.69
C ILE A 69 -8.53 0.79 -10.52
N ALA A 70 -9.15 0.28 -9.46
CA ALA A 70 -10.56 0.50 -9.18
C ALA A 70 -10.88 1.99 -9.03
N THR A 71 -10.00 2.74 -8.38
CA THR A 71 -10.13 4.19 -8.20
C THR A 71 -9.96 4.94 -9.52
N LEU A 72 -9.03 4.52 -10.39
CA LEU A 72 -8.86 5.07 -11.74
C LEU A 72 -10.10 4.83 -12.62
N ILE A 73 -10.70 3.63 -12.53
CA ILE A 73 -11.94 3.32 -13.24
C ILE A 73 -13.07 4.20 -12.73
N ALA A 74 -13.25 4.31 -11.41
CA ALA A 74 -14.27 5.16 -10.80
C ALA A 74 -14.08 6.65 -11.17
N TRP A 75 -12.83 7.11 -11.23
CA TRP A 75 -12.49 8.45 -11.70
C TRP A 75 -12.86 8.65 -13.18
N ALA A 76 -12.55 7.69 -14.05
CA ALA A 76 -12.87 7.76 -15.47
C ALA A 76 -14.38 7.70 -15.77
N THR A 77 -15.19 7.19 -14.83
CA THR A 77 -16.66 7.16 -14.93
C THR A 77 -17.34 8.35 -14.23
N ASP A 78 -16.60 9.39 -13.85
CA ASP A 78 -17.09 10.58 -13.13
C ASP A 78 -17.81 10.25 -11.80
N GLN A 79 -17.37 9.19 -11.12
CA GLN A 79 -17.99 8.70 -9.87
C GLN A 79 -17.02 8.78 -8.67
N LEU A 80 -16.01 9.63 -8.73
CA LEU A 80 -14.99 9.72 -7.70
C LEU A 80 -14.82 11.15 -7.18
N SER A 81 -15.11 11.34 -5.90
CA SER A 81 -14.85 12.60 -5.22
C SER A 81 -13.36 12.78 -4.90
N LEU A 82 -12.96 14.03 -4.67
CA LEU A 82 -11.63 14.34 -4.15
C LEU A 82 -11.36 13.62 -2.81
N PHE A 83 -12.36 13.53 -1.95
CA PHE A 83 -12.24 12.84 -0.66
C PHE A 83 -11.82 11.38 -0.84
N ASP A 84 -12.52 10.62 -1.68
CA ASP A 84 -12.18 9.21 -1.95
C ASP A 84 -10.78 9.08 -2.53
N ALA A 85 -10.42 10.01 -3.42
CA ALA A 85 -9.11 10.02 -4.04
C ALA A 85 -7.98 10.23 -3.02
N LEU A 86 -8.17 11.15 -2.06
CA LEU A 86 -7.22 11.40 -0.98
C LEU A 86 -7.11 10.21 -0.02
N ILE A 87 -8.23 9.58 0.34
CA ILE A 87 -8.23 8.35 1.15
C ILE A 87 -7.45 7.25 0.42
N THR A 88 -7.70 7.02 -0.87
CA THR A 88 -6.94 6.04 -1.66
C THR A 88 -5.45 6.38 -1.70
N SER A 89 -5.07 7.65 -1.86
CA SER A 89 -3.67 8.08 -1.79
C SER A 89 -3.04 7.75 -0.44
N MET A 90 -3.74 7.95 0.66
CA MET A 90 -3.25 7.61 2.01
C MET A 90 -3.11 6.10 2.21
N LEU A 91 -4.13 5.34 1.81
CA LEU A 91 -4.15 3.88 1.91
C LEU A 91 -3.04 3.22 1.09
N THR A 92 -2.80 3.72 -0.12
CA THR A 92 -1.71 3.20 -0.96
C THR A 92 -0.33 3.65 -0.47
N THR A 93 -0.23 4.84 0.14
CA THR A 93 1.01 5.32 0.78
C THR A 93 1.38 4.51 2.03
N LEU A 94 0.41 3.95 2.75
CA LEU A 94 0.69 2.96 3.82
C LEU A 94 1.54 1.82 3.28
N MET A 95 1.17 1.31 2.10
CA MET A 95 1.91 0.21 1.47
C MET A 95 3.29 0.65 1.00
N THR A 96 3.41 1.83 0.40
CA THR A 96 4.70 2.40 -0.02
C THR A 96 5.65 2.59 1.17
N THR A 97 5.14 2.95 2.34
CA THR A 97 5.96 3.11 3.56
C THR A 97 6.61 1.79 3.97
N PHE A 98 5.85 0.69 3.93
CA PHE A 98 6.40 -0.65 4.17
C PHE A 98 7.48 -1.01 3.15
N VAL A 99 7.25 -0.71 1.87
CA VAL A 99 8.21 -0.99 0.78
C VAL A 99 9.48 -0.17 0.94
N ALA A 100 9.38 1.12 1.28
CA ALA A 100 10.52 2.01 1.44
C ALA A 100 11.48 1.51 2.53
N VAL A 101 10.94 1.04 3.66
CA VAL A 101 11.75 0.48 4.75
C VAL A 101 12.42 -0.85 4.36
N ASN A 102 11.78 -1.64 3.50
CA ASN A 102 12.26 -2.97 3.12
C ASN A 102 12.90 -3.03 1.71
N GLY A 103 13.06 -1.89 1.02
CA GLY A 103 13.39 -1.85 -0.41
C GLY A 103 14.67 -2.61 -0.77
N THR A 104 15.71 -2.49 0.05
CA THR A 104 16.98 -3.20 -0.17
C THR A 104 16.84 -4.72 -0.21
N TYR A 105 15.89 -5.27 0.55
CA TYR A 105 15.58 -6.69 0.57
C TYR A 105 14.66 -7.07 -0.59
N ILE A 106 13.61 -6.26 -0.83
CA ILE A 106 12.64 -6.47 -1.93
C ILE A 106 13.35 -6.63 -3.28
N HIS A 107 14.36 -5.81 -3.57
CA HIS A 107 15.06 -5.85 -4.85
C HIS A 107 15.80 -7.18 -5.12
N SER A 108 16.12 -7.95 -4.07
CA SER A 108 16.83 -9.23 -4.20
C SER A 108 15.92 -10.43 -4.47
N LEU A 109 14.60 -10.28 -4.34
CA LEU A 109 13.64 -11.40 -4.36
C LEU A 109 13.20 -11.87 -5.76
N GLY A 110 13.90 -11.42 -6.80
CA GLY A 110 13.70 -11.85 -8.18
C GLY A 110 12.77 -10.98 -9.02
N LEU A 111 12.60 -11.38 -10.28
CA LEU A 111 11.92 -10.58 -11.31
C LEU A 111 10.44 -10.28 -10.99
N SER A 112 9.69 -11.27 -10.50
CA SER A 112 8.23 -11.14 -10.29
C SER A 112 7.88 -10.03 -9.28
N ILE A 113 8.60 -9.95 -8.17
CA ILE A 113 8.36 -8.89 -7.18
C ILE A 113 8.84 -7.54 -7.68
N ASN A 114 9.99 -7.48 -8.34
CA ASN A 114 10.49 -6.23 -8.90
C ASN A 114 9.53 -5.66 -9.94
N LEU A 115 8.94 -6.51 -10.78
CA LEU A 115 7.90 -6.12 -11.72
C LEU A 115 6.62 -5.62 -11.00
N ALA A 116 6.15 -6.34 -9.97
CA ALA A 116 5.01 -5.89 -9.18
C ALA A 116 5.27 -4.53 -8.49
N CYS A 117 6.47 -4.35 -7.93
CA CYS A 117 6.91 -3.10 -7.33
C CYS A 117 6.96 -1.96 -8.36
N LEU A 118 7.48 -2.21 -9.56
CA LEU A 118 7.52 -1.24 -10.66
C LEU A 118 6.12 -0.79 -11.08
N ILE A 119 5.22 -1.75 -11.32
CA ILE A 119 3.85 -1.48 -11.74
C ILE A 119 3.12 -0.69 -10.65
N PHE A 120 3.18 -1.16 -9.40
CA PHE A 120 2.55 -0.48 -8.27
C PHE A 120 3.09 0.94 -8.08
N THR A 121 4.42 1.11 -8.04
CA THR A 121 5.02 2.43 -7.80
C THR A 121 4.70 3.40 -8.93
N SER A 122 4.68 2.92 -10.18
CA SER A 122 4.27 3.72 -11.35
C SER A 122 2.82 4.21 -11.21
N PHE A 123 1.89 3.30 -10.90
CA PHE A 123 0.49 3.67 -10.70
C PHE A 123 0.29 4.58 -9.50
N TRP A 124 0.99 4.34 -8.39
CA TRP A 124 0.94 5.18 -7.20
C TRP A 124 1.42 6.61 -7.48
N CYS A 125 2.53 6.76 -8.21
CA CYS A 125 3.04 8.08 -8.60
C CYS A 125 2.09 8.79 -9.55
N TYR A 126 1.62 8.08 -10.59
CA TYR A 126 0.66 8.64 -11.53
C TYR A 126 -0.61 9.10 -10.82
N TRP A 127 -1.18 8.24 -9.97
CA TRP A 127 -2.37 8.53 -9.19
C TRP A 127 -2.18 9.78 -8.31
N GLY A 128 -1.12 9.80 -7.51
CA GLY A 128 -0.84 10.93 -6.64
C GLY A 128 -0.63 12.24 -7.40
N LEU A 129 0.20 12.23 -8.45
CA LEU A 129 0.41 13.42 -9.28
C LEU A 129 -0.89 13.89 -9.92
N GLN A 130 -1.74 12.97 -10.39
CA GLN A 130 -3.03 13.32 -11.01
C GLN A 130 -3.99 13.99 -10.02
N VAL A 131 -4.14 13.41 -8.81
CA VAL A 131 -5.01 13.97 -7.76
C VAL A 131 -4.52 15.36 -7.34
N TRP A 132 -3.23 15.51 -7.08
CA TRP A 132 -2.67 16.76 -6.56
C TRP A 132 -2.40 17.82 -7.64
N ALA A 133 -2.31 17.45 -8.92
CA ALA A 133 -2.16 18.41 -10.01
C ALA A 133 -3.41 19.28 -10.17
N ASN A 134 -4.61 18.75 -9.92
CA ASN A 134 -5.87 19.46 -10.14
C ASN A 134 -6.80 19.37 -8.93
N VAL A 135 -6.25 19.45 -7.71
CA VAL A 135 -7.01 19.25 -6.46
C VAL A 135 -8.28 20.11 -6.34
N SER A 136 -8.31 21.32 -6.88
CA SER A 136 -9.49 22.20 -6.83
C SER A 136 -10.60 21.78 -7.79
N THR A 137 -10.27 21.13 -8.90
CA THR A 137 -11.22 20.71 -9.94
C THR A 137 -11.37 19.20 -10.06
N PHE A 138 -10.71 18.44 -9.18
CA PHE A 138 -10.71 16.98 -9.22
C PHE A 138 -12.12 16.44 -8.97
N GLY A 139 -12.60 15.55 -9.85
CA GLY A 139 -13.91 14.90 -9.70
C GLY A 139 -15.12 15.82 -9.93
N LEU A 140 -14.93 17.07 -10.32
CA LEU A 140 -16.02 17.98 -10.65
C LEU A 140 -16.44 17.82 -12.12
N PRO A 141 -17.76 17.88 -12.44
CA PRO A 141 -18.23 17.82 -13.81
C PRO A 141 -17.71 19.00 -14.65
N LEU A 142 -17.36 18.74 -15.91
CA LEU A 142 -16.83 19.76 -16.82
C LEU A 142 -17.84 20.90 -17.02
N GLY A 143 -17.38 22.13 -16.78
CA GLY A 143 -18.20 23.34 -16.96
C GLY A 143 -19.06 23.72 -15.76
N ALA A 144 -19.00 22.97 -14.67
CA ALA A 144 -19.66 23.38 -13.43
C ALA A 144 -18.98 24.62 -12.83
N GLN A 145 -19.80 25.61 -12.44
CA GLN A 145 -19.36 26.85 -11.82
C GLN A 145 -19.82 26.86 -10.36
N ASN A 146 -19.05 27.53 -9.49
CA ASN A 146 -19.37 27.70 -8.07
C ASN A 146 -19.49 26.39 -7.26
N CYS A 147 -18.72 25.36 -7.62
CA CYS A 147 -18.65 24.14 -6.83
C CYS A 147 -17.75 24.32 -5.61
N THR A 148 -18.27 23.95 -4.43
CA THR A 148 -17.56 24.09 -3.16
C THR A 148 -17.10 22.76 -2.57
N ALA A 149 -17.58 21.61 -3.08
CA ALA A 149 -17.29 20.28 -2.51
C ALA A 149 -15.78 20.03 -2.28
N ASN A 150 -14.93 20.43 -3.23
CA ASN A 150 -13.47 20.28 -3.10
C ASN A 150 -12.86 21.25 -2.09
N GLU A 151 -13.38 22.48 -1.98
CA GLU A 151 -12.92 23.47 -1.00
C GLU A 151 -13.31 23.07 0.41
N ASP A 152 -14.48 22.47 0.58
CA ASP A 152 -15.00 21.99 1.86
C ASP A 152 -14.30 20.72 2.35
N THR A 153 -13.69 19.95 1.43
CA THR A 153 -12.91 18.75 1.76
C THR A 153 -11.73 19.07 2.67
N ARG A 154 -11.73 18.47 3.87
CA ARG A 154 -10.69 18.63 4.89
C ARG A 154 -9.66 17.51 4.81
N PHE A 155 -8.39 17.90 4.79
CA PHE A 155 -7.24 17.03 4.94
C PHE A 155 -6.65 17.21 6.35
N VAL A 156 -5.99 16.19 6.90
CA VAL A 156 -5.42 16.26 8.25
C VAL A 156 -3.91 16.13 8.19
N VAL A 157 -3.21 17.03 8.87
CA VAL A 157 -1.75 16.98 9.01
C VAL A 157 -1.41 17.11 10.49
N LEU A 158 -0.80 16.08 11.07
CA LEU A 158 -0.42 16.07 12.49
C LEU A 158 -1.59 16.44 13.43
N GLY A 159 -2.79 15.94 13.15
CA GLY A 159 -4.00 16.23 13.94
C GLY A 159 -4.67 17.58 13.66
N HIS A 160 -4.08 18.43 12.82
CA HIS A 160 -4.68 19.70 12.41
C HIS A 160 -5.42 19.57 11.08
N SER A 161 -6.65 20.09 11.03
CA SER A 161 -7.47 20.14 9.82
C SER A 161 -7.01 21.30 8.92
N VAL A 162 -6.77 21.00 7.64
CA VAL A 162 -6.37 21.93 6.59
C VAL A 162 -7.24 21.66 5.37
N HIS A 163 -7.65 22.70 4.64
CA HIS A 163 -8.35 22.50 3.37
C HIS A 163 -7.49 21.71 2.38
N ALA A 164 -8.07 20.71 1.72
CA ALA A 164 -7.35 19.90 0.73
C ALA A 164 -6.81 20.75 -0.43
N THR A 165 -7.50 21.85 -0.76
CA THR A 165 -7.11 22.83 -1.79
C THR A 165 -5.96 23.76 -1.38
N ASN A 166 -5.41 23.62 -0.17
CA ASN A 166 -4.31 24.47 0.29
C ASN A 166 -3.06 24.32 -0.60
N GLY A 167 -2.57 25.44 -1.16
CA GLY A 167 -1.43 25.44 -2.09
C GLY A 167 -0.12 24.89 -1.51
N ARG A 168 0.14 25.07 -0.20
CA ARG A 168 1.34 24.52 0.46
C ARG A 168 1.26 23.02 0.62
N LEU A 169 0.08 22.51 1.03
CA LEU A 169 -0.19 21.08 1.13
C LEU A 169 -0.02 20.40 -0.24
N ARG A 170 -0.59 21.02 -1.28
CA ARG A 170 -0.44 20.56 -2.67
C ARG A 170 1.03 20.50 -3.10
N ALA A 171 1.80 21.56 -2.88
CA ALA A 171 3.22 21.58 -3.24
C ALA A 171 4.01 20.48 -2.51
N PHE A 172 3.74 20.28 -1.22
CA PHE A 172 4.35 19.20 -0.44
C PHE A 172 3.98 17.81 -0.99
N ALA A 173 2.70 17.56 -1.26
CA ALA A 173 2.26 16.28 -1.81
C ALA A 173 2.89 16.00 -3.19
N MET A 174 2.89 16.99 -4.09
CA MET A 174 3.54 16.89 -5.40
C MET A 174 5.04 16.57 -5.27
N PHE A 175 5.73 17.17 -4.30
CA PHE A 175 7.13 16.86 -4.01
C PHE A 175 7.32 15.39 -3.58
N ILE A 176 6.48 14.88 -2.68
CA ILE A 176 6.54 13.48 -2.22
C ILE A 176 6.30 12.51 -3.40
N PHE A 177 5.30 12.76 -4.24
CA PHE A 177 5.06 11.91 -5.40
C PHE A 177 6.14 12.03 -6.48
N ALA A 178 6.79 13.20 -6.62
CA ALA A 178 7.95 13.36 -7.50
C ALA A 178 9.16 12.55 -7.02
N LEU A 179 9.41 12.46 -5.70
CA LEU A 179 10.38 11.51 -5.15
C LEU A 179 9.98 10.05 -5.45
N GLY A 180 8.68 9.78 -5.45
CA GLY A 180 8.11 8.52 -5.93
C GLY A 180 8.53 8.16 -7.35
N VAL A 181 8.53 9.14 -8.28
CA VAL A 181 8.94 8.92 -9.67
C VAL A 181 10.40 8.46 -9.74
N VAL A 182 11.28 9.03 -8.93
CA VAL A 182 12.68 8.58 -8.83
C VAL A 182 12.74 7.11 -8.36
N SER A 183 11.92 6.74 -7.37
CA SER A 183 11.80 5.34 -6.93
C SER A 183 11.26 4.42 -8.03
N ALA A 184 10.31 4.87 -8.85
CA ALA A 184 9.79 4.10 -9.98
C ALA A 184 10.86 3.88 -11.06
N LEU A 185 11.66 4.90 -11.38
CA LEU A 185 12.79 4.78 -12.31
C LEU A 185 13.86 3.82 -11.79
N HIS A 186 14.16 3.86 -10.49
CA HIS A 186 15.04 2.88 -9.86
C HIS A 186 14.47 1.46 -9.96
N ALA A 187 13.19 1.26 -9.68
CA ALA A 187 12.52 -0.04 -9.82
C ALA A 187 12.54 -0.55 -11.28
N LEU A 188 12.38 0.35 -12.25
CA LEU A 188 12.49 0.04 -13.68
C LEU A 188 13.90 -0.45 -14.01
N TRP A 189 14.92 0.29 -13.58
CA TRP A 189 16.32 -0.10 -13.78
C TRP A 189 16.61 -1.49 -13.20
N VAL A 190 16.19 -1.75 -11.96
CA VAL A 190 16.35 -3.06 -11.32
C VAL A 190 15.64 -4.15 -12.12
N THR A 191 14.40 -3.91 -12.56
CA THR A 191 13.63 -4.88 -13.36
C THR A 191 14.33 -5.20 -14.69
N VAL A 192 14.80 -4.18 -15.41
CA VAL A 192 15.57 -4.35 -16.66
C VAL A 192 16.84 -5.15 -16.40
N SER A 193 17.57 -4.84 -15.32
CA SER A 193 18.79 -5.58 -14.96
C SER A 193 18.51 -7.08 -14.71
N TRP A 194 17.38 -7.42 -14.08
CA TRP A 194 16.93 -8.79 -13.89
C TRP A 194 16.57 -9.48 -15.20
N VAL A 195 15.86 -8.80 -16.09
CA VAL A 195 15.52 -9.34 -17.43
C VAL A 195 16.81 -9.62 -18.23
N LEU A 196 17.78 -8.72 -18.18
CA LEU A 196 19.08 -8.92 -18.85
C LEU A 196 19.83 -10.11 -18.25
N ARG A 197 19.94 -10.21 -16.91
CA ARG A 197 20.57 -11.38 -16.26
C ARG A 197 19.86 -12.69 -16.60
N TYR A 198 18.53 -12.70 -16.62
CA TYR A 198 17.77 -13.89 -17.02
C TYR A 198 18.05 -14.30 -18.47
N LYS A 199 18.28 -13.33 -19.35
CA LYS A 199 18.60 -13.57 -20.75
C LYS A 199 20.03 -14.09 -20.95
N TYR A 200 21.02 -13.56 -20.22
CA TYR A 200 22.43 -13.89 -20.41
C TYR A 200 22.93 -15.04 -19.53
N ASP A 201 22.60 -15.04 -18.23
CA ASP A 201 23.09 -16.02 -17.25
C ASP A 201 22.08 -17.17 -17.04
N GLY A 202 20.85 -16.99 -17.51
CA GLY A 202 19.75 -17.93 -17.32
C GLY A 202 19.05 -17.79 -15.96
N PRO A 203 17.83 -18.35 -15.83
CA PRO A 203 16.96 -18.13 -14.67
C PRO A 203 17.40 -18.88 -13.40
N GLN A 204 18.18 -19.95 -13.53
CA GLN A 204 18.66 -20.72 -12.36
C GLN A 204 19.90 -20.10 -11.73
N GLU A 205 20.88 -19.69 -12.56
CA GLU A 205 22.12 -19.09 -12.07
C GLU A 205 21.86 -17.74 -11.43
N SER A 206 21.03 -16.90 -12.05
CA SER A 206 20.64 -15.60 -11.49
C SER A 206 19.92 -15.72 -10.12
N LYS A 207 19.08 -16.74 -9.93
CA LYS A 207 18.46 -17.02 -8.62
C LYS A 207 19.48 -17.48 -7.59
N ARG A 208 20.43 -18.32 -8.00
CA ARG A 208 21.49 -18.81 -7.12
C ARG A 208 22.43 -17.68 -6.68
N ASP A 209 22.86 -16.83 -7.60
CA ASP A 209 23.69 -15.65 -7.31
C ASP A 209 22.97 -14.69 -6.35
N ALA A 210 21.68 -14.41 -6.57
CA ALA A 210 20.90 -13.57 -5.67
C ALA A 210 20.76 -14.17 -4.26
N ALA A 211 20.52 -15.49 -4.15
CA ALA A 211 20.48 -16.18 -2.87
C ALA A 211 21.83 -16.12 -2.14
N GLU A 212 22.95 -16.28 -2.87
CA GLU A 212 24.29 -16.20 -2.32
C GLU A 212 24.64 -14.78 -1.84
N GLN A 213 24.32 -13.76 -2.64
CA GLN A 213 24.49 -12.36 -2.25
C GLN A 213 23.67 -12.02 -1.01
N LEU A 214 22.44 -12.52 -0.92
CA LEU A 214 21.60 -12.33 0.25
C LEU A 214 22.21 -13.00 1.49
N ALA A 215 22.65 -14.25 1.37
CA ALA A 215 23.31 -14.98 2.45
C ALA A 215 24.59 -14.25 2.92
N ARG A 216 25.39 -13.71 1.99
CA ARG A 216 26.58 -12.90 2.33
C ARG A 216 26.21 -11.63 3.07
N ARG A 217 25.18 -10.91 2.63
CA ARG A 217 24.69 -9.70 3.32
C ARG A 217 24.15 -10.01 4.72
N GLN A 218 23.49 -11.14 4.90
CA GLN A 218 23.01 -11.59 6.21
C GLN A 218 24.18 -11.85 7.16
N ARG A 219 25.24 -12.53 6.71
CA ARG A 219 26.46 -12.76 7.51
C ARG A 219 27.12 -11.44 7.93
N LEU A 220 27.32 -10.53 6.99
CA LEU A 220 27.89 -9.20 7.27
C LEU A 220 27.03 -8.38 8.24
N ARG A 221 25.69 -8.51 8.16
CA ARG A 221 24.76 -7.87 9.11
C ARG A 221 24.85 -8.48 10.51
N GLN A 222 25.03 -9.80 10.60
CA GLN A 222 25.21 -10.50 11.86
C GLN A 222 26.51 -10.07 12.54
N GLU A 223 27.59 -9.87 11.76
CA GLU A 223 28.89 -9.39 12.25
C GLU A 223 28.85 -7.94 12.73
N ARG A 224 28.07 -7.05 12.09
CA ARG A 224 27.97 -5.63 12.48
C ARG A 224 27.22 -5.36 13.80
N GLY A 225 26.82 -6.40 14.52
CA GLY A 225 26.25 -6.28 15.85
C GLY A 225 24.73 -6.04 15.87
N ARG A 226 24.08 -6.69 16.84
CA ARG A 226 22.61 -6.77 17.01
C ARG A 226 21.92 -5.42 17.23
N GLY A 227 22.66 -4.38 17.64
CA GLY A 227 22.10 -3.09 18.08
C GLY A 227 21.53 -2.20 16.97
N SER A 228 22.16 -2.14 15.79
CA SER A 228 21.70 -1.25 14.70
C SER A 228 20.43 -1.77 13.99
N GLN A 229 20.15 -3.06 14.11
CA GLN A 229 19.13 -3.74 13.30
C GLN A 229 17.69 -3.51 13.81
N HIS A 230 17.49 -3.19 15.09
CA HIS A 230 16.16 -2.98 15.66
C HIS A 230 15.56 -1.62 15.29
N VAL A 231 16.37 -0.56 15.19
CA VAL A 231 15.89 0.81 14.95
C VAL A 231 15.24 0.95 13.57
N VAL A 232 15.84 0.34 12.53
CA VAL A 232 15.30 0.43 11.15
C VAL A 232 14.01 -0.37 10.99
N ARG A 233 13.83 -1.47 11.74
CA ARG A 233 12.67 -2.36 11.62
C ARG A 233 11.38 -1.72 12.13
N PHE A 234 11.44 -0.95 13.21
CA PHE A 234 10.27 -0.30 13.79
C PHE A 234 9.99 1.11 13.26
N GLY A 235 10.96 1.73 12.57
CA GLY A 235 10.77 3.08 12.01
C GLY A 235 9.55 3.19 11.08
N GLY A 236 9.29 2.15 10.28
CA GLY A 236 8.10 2.12 9.42
C GLY A 236 6.78 1.99 10.18
N LEU A 237 6.78 1.43 11.40
CA LEU A 237 5.56 1.29 12.21
C LEU A 237 5.02 2.65 12.64
N VAL A 238 5.90 3.58 13.00
CA VAL A 238 5.50 4.96 13.35
C VAL A 238 4.83 5.64 12.15
N GLY A 239 5.41 5.50 10.96
CA GLY A 239 4.82 6.00 9.71
C GLY A 239 3.46 5.35 9.41
N LEU A 240 3.32 4.04 9.59
CA LEU A 240 2.06 3.32 9.42
C LEU A 240 0.98 3.83 10.39
N ILE A 241 1.30 3.95 11.68
CA ILE A 241 0.36 4.46 12.69
C ILE A 241 -0.06 5.89 12.34
N TYR A 242 0.89 6.75 11.98
CA TYR A 242 0.61 8.12 11.56
C TYR A 242 -0.38 8.17 10.39
N LEU A 243 -0.15 7.37 9.35
CA LEU A 243 -1.00 7.33 8.16
C LEU A 243 -2.40 6.74 8.48
N ILE A 244 -2.51 5.71 9.33
CA ILE A 244 -3.80 5.17 9.80
C ILE A 244 -4.57 6.26 10.54
N VAL A 245 -3.96 6.88 11.56
CA VAL A 245 -4.60 7.93 12.36
C VAL A 245 -5.01 9.11 11.49
N THR A 246 -4.16 9.54 10.56
CA THR A 246 -4.46 10.64 9.65
C THR A 246 -5.65 10.30 8.75
N THR A 247 -5.73 9.07 8.23
CA THR A 247 -6.85 8.62 7.39
C THR A 247 -8.16 8.60 8.17
N GLU A 248 -8.15 8.08 9.40
CA GLU A 248 -9.34 8.08 10.26
C GLU A 248 -9.77 9.49 10.68
N GLN A 249 -8.80 10.36 10.96
CA GLN A 249 -9.09 11.76 11.23
C GLN A 249 -9.69 12.44 9.99
N MET A 250 -9.17 12.20 8.78
CA MET A 250 -9.79 12.73 7.55
C MET A 250 -11.26 12.31 7.45
N VAL A 251 -11.60 11.06 7.74
CA VAL A 251 -13.00 10.61 7.72
C VAL A 251 -13.83 11.31 8.80
N ALA A 252 -13.29 11.49 10.01
CA ALA A 252 -13.99 12.15 11.11
C ALA A 252 -14.22 13.65 10.88
N TRP A 253 -13.32 14.33 10.15
CA TRP A 253 -13.38 15.76 9.86
C TRP A 253 -14.24 16.12 8.64
N ASN A 254 -14.77 15.13 7.91
CA ASN A 254 -15.69 15.31 6.78
C ASN A 254 -17.03 14.63 7.11
N PRO A 255 -17.93 15.27 7.88
CA PRO A 255 -19.14 14.63 8.42
C PRO A 255 -20.11 14.14 7.33
N ASP A 256 -20.16 14.84 6.19
CA ASP A 256 -21.10 14.56 5.08
C ASP A 256 -20.92 13.15 4.49
N VAL A 257 -19.68 12.63 4.52
CA VAL A 257 -19.37 11.28 4.03
C VAL A 257 -19.30 10.23 5.15
N SER A 258 -19.14 10.67 6.39
CA SER A 258 -18.85 9.78 7.52
C SER A 258 -19.93 8.73 7.78
N GLN A 259 -21.19 9.03 7.46
CA GLN A 259 -22.31 8.10 7.61
C GLN A 259 -22.32 7.06 6.47
N ALA A 260 -22.23 7.50 5.22
CA ALA A 260 -22.21 6.62 4.05
C ALA A 260 -21.05 5.61 4.09
N LEU A 261 -19.92 6.00 4.68
CA LEU A 261 -18.73 5.15 4.82
C LEU A 261 -18.86 4.02 5.85
N ARG A 262 -19.88 4.06 6.71
CA ARG A 262 -20.15 3.01 7.71
C ARG A 262 -21.01 1.89 7.16
N ASP A 263 -21.71 2.15 6.06
CA ASP A 263 -22.58 1.15 5.44
C ASP A 263 -21.73 0.08 4.75
N TRP A 264 -22.12 -1.17 4.95
CA TRP A 264 -21.42 -2.32 4.38
C TRP A 264 -21.84 -2.52 2.93
N SER A 265 -20.85 -2.47 2.05
CA SER A 265 -21.02 -2.75 0.63
C SER A 265 -20.37 -4.08 0.23
N PHE A 266 -20.66 -4.52 -0.99
CA PHE A 266 -20.12 -5.78 -1.52
C PHE A 266 -18.59 -5.74 -1.66
N GLY A 267 -18.03 -4.62 -2.14
CA GLY A 267 -16.59 -4.46 -2.29
C GLY A 267 -15.84 -4.53 -0.95
N GLN A 268 -16.43 -3.99 0.12
CA GLN A 268 -15.88 -4.12 1.47
C GLN A 268 -15.83 -5.57 1.96
N THR A 269 -16.86 -6.36 1.63
CA THR A 269 -16.89 -7.79 1.99
C THR A 269 -15.80 -8.57 1.25
N LEU A 270 -15.60 -8.28 -0.05
CA LEU A 270 -14.52 -8.88 -0.83
C LEU A 270 -13.14 -8.53 -0.27
N ALA A 271 -12.92 -7.27 0.14
CA ALA A 271 -11.67 -6.85 0.75
C ALA A 271 -11.33 -7.65 2.02
N LEU A 272 -12.33 -7.93 2.87
CA LEU A 272 -12.15 -8.77 4.05
C LEU A 272 -11.86 -10.24 3.72
N ILE A 273 -12.48 -10.79 2.67
CA ILE A 273 -12.18 -12.16 2.22
C ILE A 273 -10.72 -12.27 1.76
N MET A 274 -10.23 -11.28 1.01
CA MET A 274 -8.82 -11.22 0.62
C MET A 274 -7.89 -11.09 1.83
N LEU A 275 -8.27 -10.29 2.83
CA LEU A 275 -7.54 -10.21 4.10
C LEU A 275 -7.50 -11.56 4.82
N ALA A 276 -8.62 -12.29 4.87
CA ALA A 276 -8.68 -13.59 5.54
C ALA A 276 -7.67 -14.58 4.95
N GLN A 277 -7.56 -14.63 3.62
CA GLN A 277 -6.52 -15.44 2.96
C GLN A 277 -5.12 -15.06 3.43
N GLN A 278 -4.80 -13.76 3.48
CA GLN A 278 -3.49 -13.32 3.97
C GLN A 278 -3.26 -13.73 5.43
N ILE A 279 -4.27 -13.63 6.30
CA ILE A 279 -4.16 -14.07 7.70
C ILE A 279 -3.83 -15.56 7.78
N PHE A 280 -4.50 -16.41 6.99
CA PHE A 280 -4.22 -17.85 6.95
C PHE A 280 -2.80 -18.14 6.46
N ASP A 281 -2.35 -17.47 5.39
CA ASP A 281 -0.98 -17.60 4.90
C ASP A 281 0.03 -17.19 5.98
N CYS A 282 -0.18 -16.04 6.64
CA CYS A 282 0.64 -15.57 7.76
C CYS A 282 0.73 -16.62 8.88
N ALA A 283 -0.41 -17.18 9.29
CA ALA A 283 -0.47 -18.19 10.34
C ALA A 283 0.32 -19.46 9.96
N SER A 284 0.19 -19.90 8.70
CA SER A 284 0.91 -21.06 8.17
C SER A 284 2.43 -20.86 8.22
N TYR A 285 2.93 -19.68 7.83
CA TYR A 285 4.35 -19.36 7.87
C TYR A 285 4.90 -19.30 9.31
N ILE A 286 4.11 -18.78 10.26
CA ILE A 286 4.46 -18.76 11.68
C ILE A 286 4.60 -20.20 12.20
N GLU A 287 3.66 -21.08 11.84
CA GLU A 287 3.70 -22.47 12.26
C GLU A 287 4.90 -23.22 11.65
N GLU A 288 5.16 -23.06 10.36
CA GLU A 288 6.30 -23.64 9.67
C GLU A 288 7.62 -23.20 10.33
N THR A 289 7.76 -21.89 10.59
CA THR A 289 8.95 -21.34 11.24
C THR A 289 9.14 -21.90 12.66
N ARG A 290 8.04 -22.04 13.42
CA ARG A 290 8.08 -22.68 14.76
C ARG A 290 8.52 -24.14 14.67
N LYS A 291 8.03 -24.90 13.68
CA LYS A 291 8.43 -26.30 13.47
C LYS A 291 9.92 -26.42 13.12
N VAL A 292 10.44 -25.56 12.24
CA VAL A 292 11.87 -25.56 11.86
C VAL A 292 12.76 -25.26 13.06
N ARG A 293 12.44 -24.22 13.85
CA ARG A 293 13.20 -23.87 15.07
C ARG A 293 13.22 -25.01 16.10
N ARG A 294 12.10 -25.73 16.28
CA ARG A 294 12.04 -26.90 17.17
C ARG A 294 12.97 -28.03 16.69
N ARG A 295 13.01 -28.30 15.39
CA ARG A 295 13.89 -29.33 14.81
C ARG A 295 15.38 -28.96 14.96
N GLN A 296 15.72 -27.69 14.75
CA GLN A 296 17.09 -27.20 14.97
C GLN A 296 17.52 -27.34 16.43
N ALA A 297 16.67 -26.90 17.37
CA ALA A 297 16.97 -27.05 18.81
C ALA A 297 17.15 -28.52 19.23
N GLN A 298 16.38 -29.45 18.65
CA GLN A 298 16.56 -30.89 18.88
C GLN A 298 17.88 -31.42 18.30
N HIS A 299 18.25 -30.97 17.10
CA HIS A 299 19.52 -31.36 16.48
C HIS A 299 20.72 -30.87 17.30
N ASP A 300 20.71 -29.62 17.74
CA ASP A 300 21.78 -29.02 18.57
C ASP A 300 21.87 -29.70 19.95
N SER A 301 20.72 -30.07 20.53
CA SER A 301 20.67 -30.84 21.78
C SER A 301 21.21 -32.27 21.63
N ASN A 302 21.09 -32.89 20.46
CA ASN A 302 21.65 -34.21 20.20
C ASN A 302 23.15 -34.15 19.95
N GLN A 303 23.62 -33.13 19.23
CA GLN A 303 25.04 -32.93 18.94
C GLN A 303 25.87 -32.59 20.18
N SER A 304 25.27 -31.96 21.20
CA SER A 304 25.94 -31.65 22.47
C SER A 304 26.04 -32.82 23.46
N ARG A 305 25.40 -33.97 23.17
CA ARG A 305 25.47 -35.18 24.02
C ARG A 305 26.53 -36.19 23.55
N VAL A 306 27.08 -35.99 22.35
CA VAL A 306 28.12 -36.83 21.74
C VAL A 306 29.48 -36.20 22.03
#